data_AF-A0A7L9U8V8-F1
#
_entry.id   AF-A0A7L9U8V8-F1
#
_cell.length_a   1.000
_cell.length_b   1.000
_cell.length_c   1.000
_cell.angle_alpha   90.00
_cell.angle_beta   90.00
_cell.angle_gamma   90.00
#
_symmetry.space_group_name_H-M   'P 1'
#
loop_
_entity.id
_entity.type
_entity.pdbx_description
1 polymer ?
#
loop_
_entity_poly.entity_id
_entity_poly.type
_entity_poly.pdbx_seq_one_letter_code
_entity_poly.pdbx_strand_id
1 'polypeptide(L)'
;MATGSTPEENAGKPLDIQGDGQSVGVPASGEVEGSAFNPLGNPGEKHWQAGYIEEPGLEERGNIFFAAVEMTRMPMVVTDPRQADNPIVFTNRAFLDLTQYEETDLIGRNCRLLQGPQTNPDTVAELRAALAERRAVAVDILNYKADGTPFWNALYIGPIFDKDGELLYFFASQMDITERRASEQSSLQAQKMEAIGQLTAGMAHDFNNLLQVINGNLELALLALNNTGGAAEPIRRAQRAAMKAGKLTQQLLTFARKQRLEPKRVNLNALLVEFSELLVRTLGDRVDLQLDLKPGLPSCKLDPTHFEMALLNVLINARDAMPNGGRVRVSTAVLAGSGPAANDPGAAQVAVCIADEGEGMAPEVMQRATEPFFTTKGPGTGLGLAMVHGFVQQSRGRLEIDSTPGRGTTVRMVFPVDGAGDASAQEQDEAARESARARILVVEDNEDVRELAETMLESAGYAVVSAPSGEQALTVLDEGAAIDLVFTDVMMPGGMNGLQLADQVRARRPGTPILVTTGYMDELPAARGQRLDVLGKPYRQEDLLARVRAILPASHG
;
A
#
# COMPACT_ATOMS: atom_id res chain seq x y z
N MET A 1 32.84 11.54 26.26
CA MET A 1 33.34 12.42 27.33
C MET A 1 32.75 13.78 27.07
N ALA A 2 31.65 14.09 27.74
CA ALA A 2 31.05 15.42 27.74
C ALA A 2 30.95 15.82 29.21
N THR A 3 31.52 16.97 29.51
CA THR A 3 31.74 17.53 30.84
C THR A 3 30.41 18.04 31.38
N GLY A 4 29.81 17.27 32.30
CA GLY A 4 28.64 17.73 33.04
C GLY A 4 29.06 18.80 34.05
N SER A 5 28.44 19.97 33.95
CA SER A 5 28.70 21.12 34.81
C SER A 5 28.20 20.86 36.23
N THR A 6 29.10 20.95 37.21
CA THR A 6 28.78 20.84 38.64
C THR A 6 27.95 22.05 39.13
N PRO A 7 27.25 21.96 40.30
CA PRO A 7 26.50 23.08 40.87
C PRO A 7 27.30 24.39 41.01
N GLU A 8 28.62 24.30 41.20
CA GLU A 8 29.54 25.46 41.20
C GLU A 8 29.69 26.14 39.83
N GLU A 9 29.48 25.44 38.70
CA GLU A 9 29.56 26.03 37.36
C GLU A 9 28.30 26.83 36.96
N ASN A 10 27.14 26.52 37.55
CA ASN A 10 25.90 27.28 37.32
C ASN A 10 25.82 28.58 38.15
N ALA A 11 26.74 28.82 39.07
CA ALA A 11 26.80 30.03 39.91
C ALA A 11 27.10 31.33 39.11
N GLY A 12 27.28 31.25 37.79
CA GLY A 12 27.54 32.39 36.90
C GLY A 12 26.56 32.56 35.73
N LYS A 13 25.55 31.70 35.57
CA LYS A 13 24.56 31.85 34.48
C LYS A 13 23.57 32.98 34.83
N PRO A 14 23.26 33.90 33.89
CA PRO A 14 22.36 35.02 34.16
C PRO A 14 20.95 34.50 34.47
N LEU A 15 20.41 34.89 35.63
CA LEU A 15 19.05 34.58 36.04
C LEU A 15 18.05 35.49 35.32
N ASP A 16 16.96 34.91 34.83
CA ASP A 16 15.81 35.65 34.29
C ASP A 16 14.74 35.83 35.38
N ILE A 17 14.24 37.06 35.55
CA ILE A 17 13.28 37.46 36.59
C ILE A 17 11.95 37.80 35.92
N GLN A 18 10.88 37.09 36.29
CA GLN A 18 9.54 37.30 35.73
C GLN A 18 8.48 37.49 36.83
N GLY A 19 7.44 38.28 36.54
CA GLY A 19 6.29 38.51 37.42
C GLY A 19 6.61 39.18 38.76
N ASP A 20 6.89 40.49 38.74
CA ASP A 20 7.18 41.34 39.93
C ASP A 20 8.19 40.75 40.95
N GLY A 21 9.05 39.81 40.53
CA GLY A 21 10.06 39.15 41.38
C GLY A 21 9.61 37.84 42.03
N GLN A 22 8.40 37.35 41.74
CA GLN A 22 7.86 36.12 42.34
C GLN A 22 8.39 34.83 41.68
N SER A 23 9.06 34.91 40.53
CA SER A 23 9.64 33.74 39.88
C SER A 23 10.97 34.08 39.19
N VAL A 24 12.00 33.30 39.49
CA VAL A 24 13.37 33.48 38.96
C VAL A 24 13.88 32.14 38.44
N GLY A 25 14.59 32.12 37.31
CA GLY A 25 15.07 30.87 36.73
C GLY A 25 16.31 31.01 35.84
N VAL A 26 16.93 29.87 35.53
CA VAL A 26 18.06 29.78 34.58
C VAL A 26 17.53 29.37 33.21
N PRO A 27 17.71 30.17 32.14
CA PRO A 27 17.21 29.84 30.79
C PRO A 27 18.02 28.73 30.13
N ALA A 28 17.33 27.91 29.33
CA ALA A 28 17.86 26.68 28.77
C ALA A 28 18.92 26.86 27.69
N SER A 29 18.96 28.00 27.00
CA SER A 29 20.04 28.39 26.07
C SER A 29 20.47 27.31 25.06
N GLY A 30 19.56 26.38 24.70
CA GLY A 30 19.82 25.27 23.77
C GLY A 30 20.47 24.01 24.38
N GLU A 31 20.73 23.95 25.69
CA GLU A 31 21.42 22.84 26.38
C GLU A 31 20.49 21.79 27.00
N VAL A 32 19.23 21.67 26.55
CA VAL A 32 18.34 20.59 27.08
C VAL A 32 18.85 19.24 26.55
N GLU A 33 19.50 18.47 27.42
CA GLU A 33 19.91 17.11 27.09
C GLU A 33 18.70 16.15 27.03
N GLY A 34 18.63 15.40 25.94
CA GLY A 34 17.76 14.24 25.82
C GLY A 34 17.17 14.04 24.43
N SER A 35 16.48 12.93 24.25
CA SER A 35 15.89 12.50 22.96
C SER A 35 14.40 12.84 22.83
N ALA A 36 13.82 13.56 23.80
CA ALA A 36 12.39 13.81 23.85
C ALA A 36 11.88 14.78 22.78
N PHE A 37 10.64 14.53 22.40
CA PHE A 37 9.86 15.40 21.53
C PHE A 37 9.53 16.74 22.22
N ASN A 38 9.86 17.88 21.58
CA ASN A 38 9.44 19.21 22.04
C ASN A 38 8.06 19.57 21.42
N PRO A 39 7.02 19.83 22.24
CA PRO A 39 5.68 20.17 21.75
C PRO A 39 5.61 21.45 20.89
N LEU A 40 6.59 22.35 21.00
CA LEU A 40 6.68 23.59 20.22
C LEU A 40 7.55 23.47 18.96
N GLY A 41 8.20 22.31 18.74
CA GLY A 41 9.01 22.03 17.56
C GLY A 41 10.31 22.86 17.42
N ASN A 42 10.65 23.68 18.42
CA ASN A 42 11.88 24.47 18.49
C ASN A 42 12.77 23.96 19.65
N PRO A 43 14.06 24.38 19.78
CA PRO A 43 14.97 23.86 20.80
C PRO A 43 14.62 24.27 22.24
N GLY A 44 13.51 24.99 22.44
CA GLY A 44 13.10 25.47 23.75
C GLY A 44 14.03 26.54 24.35
N GLU A 45 14.72 27.34 23.52
CA GLU A 45 15.77 28.30 23.93
C GLU A 45 15.41 29.26 25.08
N LYS A 46 14.11 29.58 25.27
CA LYS A 46 13.59 30.48 26.31
C LYS A 46 12.96 29.79 27.52
N HIS A 47 12.95 28.46 27.59
CA HIS A 47 12.42 27.73 28.76
C HIS A 47 13.44 27.74 29.90
N TRP A 48 12.99 27.52 31.14
CA TRP A 48 13.90 27.38 32.28
C TRP A 48 14.41 25.95 32.45
N GLN A 49 15.71 25.79 32.66
CA GLN A 49 16.35 24.54 33.10
C GLN A 49 16.18 24.30 34.60
N ALA A 50 16.08 25.38 35.38
CA ALA A 50 15.87 25.33 36.82
C ALA A 50 15.10 26.56 37.28
N GLY A 51 14.24 26.39 38.28
CA GLY A 51 13.49 27.47 38.93
C GLY A 51 13.90 27.68 40.38
N TYR A 52 13.75 28.90 40.88
CA TYR A 52 14.05 29.31 42.24
C TYR A 52 12.80 29.92 42.89
N ILE A 53 12.44 29.47 44.09
CA ILE A 53 11.25 29.95 44.84
C ILE A 53 11.62 30.55 46.20
N GLU A 54 10.84 31.53 46.66
CA GLU A 54 11.09 32.20 47.95
C GLU A 54 10.53 31.46 49.16
N GLU A 55 9.36 30.84 49.02
CA GLU A 55 8.67 30.09 50.06
C GLU A 55 8.50 28.63 49.64
N PRO A 56 9.05 27.66 50.40
CA PRO A 56 9.05 26.24 50.04
C PRO A 56 7.72 25.51 50.30
N GLY A 57 6.65 26.20 50.67
CA GLY A 57 5.38 25.59 51.09
C GLY A 57 4.38 25.34 49.94
N LEU A 58 3.75 24.16 49.92
CA LEU A 58 2.61 23.83 49.02
C LEU A 58 1.25 24.10 49.69
N GLU A 59 1.23 24.83 50.81
CA GLU A 59 0.06 24.98 51.69
C GLU A 59 -0.94 26.02 51.17
N GLU A 60 -0.51 26.99 50.37
CA GLU A 60 -1.38 28.02 49.76
C GLU A 60 -1.99 27.57 48.42
N ARG A 61 -2.76 26.48 48.44
CA ARG A 61 -3.46 25.95 47.25
C ARG A 61 -4.53 26.89 46.65
N GLY A 62 -4.86 28.00 47.33
CA GLY A 62 -5.89 28.96 46.91
C GLY A 62 -5.39 30.09 45.99
N ASN A 63 -4.11 30.12 45.64
CA ASN A 63 -3.52 31.18 44.81
C ASN A 63 -3.80 30.96 43.30
N ILE A 64 -3.82 32.05 42.52
CA ILE A 64 -4.06 32.06 41.07
C ILE A 64 -3.12 31.13 40.30
N PHE A 65 -1.91 30.91 40.80
CA PHE A 65 -0.93 29.99 40.22
C PHE A 65 -1.38 28.52 40.30
N PHE A 66 -1.88 28.07 41.46
CA PHE A 66 -2.42 26.72 41.61
C PHE A 66 -3.67 26.53 40.76
N ALA A 67 -4.55 27.53 40.69
CA ALA A 67 -5.70 27.50 39.80
C ALA A 67 -5.28 27.35 38.32
N ALA A 68 -4.23 28.06 37.89
CA ALA A 68 -3.71 27.94 36.52
C ALA A 68 -3.09 26.56 36.24
N VAL A 69 -2.35 25.99 37.21
CA VAL A 69 -1.77 24.63 37.11
C VAL A 69 -2.85 23.54 37.15
N GLU A 70 -3.94 23.73 37.87
CA GLU A 70 -5.07 22.79 37.86
C GLU A 70 -5.91 22.87 36.57
N MET A 71 -6.02 24.06 35.98
CA MET A 71 -6.76 24.26 34.74
C MET A 71 -5.98 23.87 33.48
N THR A 72 -4.66 23.71 33.57
CA THR A 72 -3.87 23.27 32.43
C THR A 72 -4.23 21.85 32.03
N ARG A 73 -4.26 21.59 30.72
CA ARG A 73 -4.43 20.25 30.17
C ARG A 73 -3.11 19.50 30.02
N MET A 74 -2.00 20.07 30.46
CA MET A 74 -0.71 19.41 30.48
C MET A 74 -0.56 18.63 31.80
N PRO A 75 -0.40 17.30 31.76
CA PRO A 75 -0.04 16.49 32.92
C PRO A 75 1.21 17.03 33.63
N MET A 76 1.10 17.22 34.94
CA MET A 76 2.19 17.74 35.77
C MET A 76 2.25 17.03 37.12
N VAL A 77 3.47 16.80 37.61
CA VAL A 77 3.73 16.29 38.96
C VAL A 77 4.86 17.07 39.61
N VAL A 78 4.86 17.10 40.94
CA VAL A 78 6.00 17.56 41.74
C VAL A 78 6.39 16.46 42.72
N THR A 79 7.68 16.18 42.83
CA THR A 79 8.24 15.21 43.78
C THR A 79 9.18 15.88 44.78
N ASP A 80 9.26 15.34 46.00
CA ASP A 80 10.11 15.87 47.06
C ASP A 80 11.34 14.98 47.31
N PRO A 81 12.53 15.34 46.79
CA PRO A 81 13.73 14.53 46.93
C PRO A 81 14.30 14.48 48.35
N ARG A 82 13.79 15.31 49.28
CA ARG A 82 14.21 15.32 50.69
C ARG A 82 13.53 14.21 51.48
N GLN A 83 12.44 13.64 50.94
CA GLN A 83 11.76 12.49 51.50
C GLN A 83 12.32 11.18 50.91
N ALA A 84 12.20 10.10 51.68
CA ALA A 84 12.69 8.79 51.26
C ALA A 84 12.05 8.38 49.92
N ASP A 85 12.88 7.99 48.95
CA ASP A 85 12.47 7.54 47.63
C ASP A 85 11.88 8.61 46.68
N ASN A 86 12.07 9.91 46.97
CA ASN A 86 11.61 11.03 46.13
C ASN A 86 10.12 10.87 45.71
N PRO A 87 9.18 10.85 46.67
CA PRO A 87 7.77 10.61 46.41
C PRO A 87 7.09 11.80 45.73
N ILE A 88 6.01 11.51 45.00
CA ILE A 88 5.09 12.53 44.47
C ILE A 88 4.39 13.21 45.64
N VAL A 89 4.47 14.55 45.67
CA VAL A 89 3.79 15.39 46.67
C VAL A 89 2.67 16.24 46.07
N PHE A 90 2.64 16.37 44.75
CA PHE A 90 1.57 17.06 44.02
C PHE A 90 1.39 16.45 42.62
N THR A 91 0.14 16.43 42.17
CA THR A 91 -0.27 16.09 40.81
C THR A 91 -1.44 16.98 40.42
N ASN A 92 -1.53 17.37 39.15
CA ASN A 92 -2.73 18.02 38.64
C ASN A 92 -3.74 17.00 38.09
N ARG A 93 -4.96 17.45 37.78
CA ARG A 93 -6.03 16.59 37.24
C ARG A 93 -5.67 15.98 35.88
N ALA A 94 -4.96 16.73 35.03
CA ALA A 94 -4.54 16.25 33.72
C ALA A 94 -3.62 15.02 33.82
N PHE A 95 -2.77 14.93 34.85
CA PHE A 95 -1.96 13.73 35.09
C PHE A 95 -2.80 12.53 35.51
N LEU A 96 -3.81 12.74 36.37
CA LEU A 96 -4.77 11.69 36.73
C LEU A 96 -5.51 11.17 35.49
N ASP A 97 -5.98 12.07 34.63
CA ASP A 97 -6.65 11.74 33.37
C ASP A 97 -5.75 10.94 32.42
N LEU A 98 -4.47 11.32 32.31
CA LEU A 98 -3.49 10.63 31.46
C LEU A 98 -3.20 9.21 31.98
N THR A 99 -2.88 9.09 33.26
CA THR A 99 -2.37 7.83 33.83
C THR A 99 -3.48 6.92 34.33
N GLN A 100 -4.70 7.43 34.49
CA GLN A 100 -5.89 6.74 35.03
C GLN A 100 -5.71 6.22 36.46
N TYR A 101 -4.77 6.81 37.20
CA TYR A 101 -4.60 6.51 38.62
C TYR A 101 -5.40 7.51 39.44
N GLU A 102 -5.90 7.06 40.58
CA GLU A 102 -6.46 7.94 41.59
C GLU A 102 -5.34 8.67 42.34
N GLU A 103 -5.61 9.89 42.80
CA GLU A 103 -4.63 10.72 43.52
C GLU A 103 -4.07 9.97 44.75
N THR A 104 -4.92 9.22 45.46
CA THR A 104 -4.53 8.43 46.65
C THR A 104 -3.53 7.32 46.35
N ASP A 105 -3.47 6.83 45.11
CA ASP A 105 -2.53 5.80 44.70
C ASP A 105 -1.19 6.36 44.23
N LEU A 106 -1.11 7.67 43.99
CA LEU A 106 0.06 8.38 43.47
C LEU A 106 0.82 9.13 44.56
N ILE A 107 0.11 9.88 45.40
CA ILE A 107 0.75 10.70 46.45
C ILE A 107 1.51 9.80 47.42
N GLY A 108 2.77 10.16 47.70
CA GLY A 108 3.67 9.38 48.56
C GLY A 108 4.42 8.25 47.86
N ARG A 109 4.20 8.01 46.55
CA ARG A 109 4.94 7.01 45.77
C ARG A 109 5.90 7.65 44.78
N ASN A 110 6.92 6.91 44.37
CA ASN A 110 7.83 7.35 43.30
C ASN A 110 7.20 7.14 41.91
N CYS A 111 7.37 8.10 41.00
CA CYS A 111 6.84 8.05 39.62
C CYS A 111 7.24 6.81 38.80
N ARG A 112 8.26 6.04 39.22
CA ARG A 112 8.62 4.78 38.56
C ARG A 112 7.51 3.73 38.55
N LEU A 113 6.43 3.92 39.33
CA LEU A 113 5.23 3.06 39.30
C LEU A 113 4.59 2.97 37.91
N LEU A 114 4.81 3.97 37.05
CA LEU A 114 4.35 3.98 35.65
C LEU A 114 5.21 3.13 34.71
N GLN A 115 6.35 2.62 35.16
CA GLN A 115 7.23 1.76 34.36
C GLN A 115 6.69 0.33 34.34
N GLY A 116 6.97 -0.41 33.27
CA GLY A 116 6.53 -1.79 33.12
C GLY A 116 7.48 -2.64 32.29
N PRO A 117 7.04 -3.83 31.83
CA PRO A 117 7.93 -4.87 31.30
C PRO A 117 8.76 -4.46 30.09
N GLN A 118 8.25 -3.54 29.26
CA GLN A 118 8.92 -3.09 28.03
C GLN A 118 9.54 -1.68 28.17
N THR A 119 9.52 -1.09 29.37
CA THR A 119 10.20 0.19 29.60
C THR A 119 11.70 -0.01 29.41
N ASN A 120 12.32 0.81 28.55
CA ASN A 120 13.73 0.69 28.22
C ASN A 120 14.63 0.98 29.45
N PRO A 121 15.44 0.01 29.92
CA PRO A 121 16.33 0.21 31.06
C PRO A 121 17.36 1.32 30.87
N ASP A 122 17.83 1.55 29.65
CA ASP A 122 18.84 2.57 29.35
C ASP A 122 18.28 3.98 29.57
N THR A 123 17.03 4.22 29.13
CA THR A 123 16.31 5.48 29.36
C THR A 123 16.06 5.72 30.86
N VAL A 124 15.79 4.65 31.62
CA VAL A 124 15.64 4.75 33.09
C VAL A 124 16.96 5.08 33.76
N ALA A 125 18.09 4.55 33.27
CA ALA A 125 19.42 4.85 33.77
C ALA A 125 19.81 6.32 33.49
N GLU A 126 19.50 6.82 32.29
CA GLU A 126 19.68 8.23 31.92
C GLU A 126 18.89 9.17 32.84
N LEU A 127 17.61 8.88 33.08
CA LEU A 127 16.77 9.64 34.01
C LEU A 127 17.38 9.67 35.42
N ARG A 128 17.84 8.51 35.91
CA ARG A 128 18.44 8.40 37.24
C ARG A 128 19.73 9.20 37.37
N ALA A 129 20.58 9.19 36.33
CA ALA A 129 21.80 9.97 36.30
C ALA A 129 21.49 11.47 36.36
N ALA A 130 20.56 11.96 35.54
CA ALA A 130 20.16 13.37 35.53
C ALA A 130 19.60 13.85 36.88
N LEU A 131 18.76 13.02 37.53
CA LEU A 131 18.23 13.33 38.86
C LEU A 131 19.33 13.39 39.92
N ALA A 132 20.31 12.46 39.89
CA ALA A 132 21.44 12.46 40.80
C ALA A 132 22.36 13.69 40.60
N GLU A 133 22.51 14.12 39.36
CA GLU A 133 23.26 15.32 38.95
C GLU A 133 22.47 16.62 39.17
N ARG A 134 21.21 16.56 39.61
CA ARG A 134 20.32 17.70 39.86
C ARG A 134 20.15 18.62 38.64
N ARG A 135 19.99 18.03 37.46
CA ARG A 135 19.81 18.75 36.19
C ARG A 135 18.47 18.42 35.52
N ALA A 136 18.07 19.28 34.59
CA ALA A 136 16.92 19.01 33.74
C ALA A 136 17.21 17.87 32.75
N VAL A 137 16.16 17.13 32.38
CA VAL A 137 16.23 16.02 31.42
C VAL A 137 14.91 15.89 30.67
N ALA A 138 15.01 15.55 29.38
CA ALA A 138 13.84 15.30 28.53
C ALA A 138 13.98 13.95 27.79
N VAL A 139 13.17 12.96 28.14
CA VAL A 139 13.20 11.62 27.52
C VAL A 139 11.83 11.14 27.05
N ASP A 140 11.80 10.43 25.91
CA ASP A 140 10.64 9.65 25.52
C ASP A 140 10.73 8.26 26.15
N ILE A 141 9.84 7.94 27.09
CA ILE A 141 9.84 6.70 27.84
C ILE A 141 8.52 5.95 27.69
N LEU A 142 8.58 4.63 27.54
CA LEU A 142 7.37 3.80 27.53
C LEU A 142 6.87 3.61 28.97
N ASN A 143 5.65 4.05 29.22
CA ASN A 143 4.95 3.94 30.51
C ASN A 143 3.63 3.20 30.35
N TYR A 144 2.99 2.90 31.47
CA TYR A 144 1.75 2.15 31.55
C TYR A 144 0.75 2.92 32.41
N LYS A 145 -0.50 2.95 31.93
CA LYS A 145 -1.65 3.49 32.67
C LYS A 145 -2.08 2.48 33.74
N ALA A 146 -2.97 2.87 34.65
CA ALA A 146 -3.44 2.02 35.75
C ALA A 146 -4.10 0.72 35.26
N ASP A 147 -4.74 0.74 34.10
CA ASP A 147 -5.36 -0.42 33.44
C ASP A 147 -4.35 -1.35 32.73
N GLY A 148 -3.06 -0.99 32.72
CA GLY A 148 -2.00 -1.71 32.03
C GLY A 148 -1.82 -1.32 30.56
N THR A 149 -2.55 -0.33 30.05
CA THR A 149 -2.39 0.17 28.68
C THR A 149 -1.03 0.86 28.53
N PRO A 150 -0.16 0.43 27.59
CA PRO A 150 1.10 1.10 27.32
C PRO A 150 0.89 2.43 26.61
N PHE A 151 1.68 3.44 26.96
CA PHE A 151 1.71 4.72 26.27
C PHE A 151 3.14 5.29 26.23
N TRP A 152 3.48 5.95 25.13
CA TRP A 152 4.74 6.69 25.02
C TRP A 152 4.60 8.04 25.72
N ASN A 153 5.39 8.22 26.76
CA ASN A 153 5.43 9.43 27.56
C ASN A 153 6.63 10.29 27.14
N ALA A 154 6.39 11.43 26.52
CA ALA A 154 7.38 12.49 26.40
C ALA A 154 7.50 13.17 27.77
N LEU A 155 8.53 12.79 28.52
CA LEU A 155 8.76 13.18 29.90
C LEU A 155 9.82 14.28 29.97
N TYR A 156 9.47 15.41 30.56
CA TYR A 156 10.41 16.44 30.97
C TYR A 156 10.48 16.49 32.50
N ILE A 157 11.68 16.60 33.07
CA ILE A 157 11.91 16.82 34.49
C ILE A 157 12.87 17.99 34.67
N GLY A 158 12.55 18.91 35.58
CA GLY A 158 13.41 20.03 35.98
C GLY A 158 13.53 20.16 37.50
N PRO A 159 14.72 20.46 38.04
CA PRO A 159 14.92 20.74 39.46
C PRO A 159 14.39 22.13 39.87
N ILE A 160 13.90 22.22 41.11
CA ILE A 160 13.50 23.46 41.77
C ILE A 160 14.36 23.65 43.01
N PHE A 161 15.03 24.80 43.10
CA PHE A 161 15.92 25.15 44.20
C PHE A 161 15.34 26.27 45.07
N ASP A 162 15.85 26.39 46.29
CA ASP A 162 15.69 27.62 47.08
C ASP A 162 16.75 28.67 46.71
N LYS A 163 16.66 29.85 47.33
CA LYS A 163 17.58 30.97 47.09
C LYS A 163 19.03 30.65 47.48
N ASP A 164 19.22 29.71 48.40
CA ASP A 164 20.51 29.28 48.90
C ASP A 164 21.13 28.17 48.03
N GLY A 165 20.39 27.71 47.01
CA GLY A 165 20.84 26.70 46.04
C GLY A 165 20.55 25.26 46.47
N GLU A 166 19.77 25.05 47.53
CA GLU A 166 19.37 23.71 47.98
C GLU A 166 18.19 23.19 47.15
N LEU A 167 18.26 21.90 46.80
CA LEU A 167 17.23 21.26 45.98
C LEU A 167 15.97 21.02 46.81
N LEU A 168 14.87 21.69 46.45
CA LEU A 168 13.58 21.56 47.15
C LEU A 168 12.70 20.48 46.52
N TYR A 169 12.57 20.49 45.19
CA TYR A 169 11.62 19.66 44.46
C TYR A 169 12.13 19.28 43.07
N PHE A 170 11.52 18.27 42.46
CA PHE A 170 11.54 18.10 41.01
C PHE A 170 10.14 18.36 40.46
N PHE A 171 10.07 19.18 39.41
CA PHE A 171 8.89 19.33 38.59
C PHE A 171 8.99 18.41 37.38
N ALA A 172 7.91 17.75 37.01
CA ALA A 172 7.84 17.01 35.76
C ALA A 172 6.55 17.28 34.98
N SER A 173 6.67 17.34 33.66
CA SER A 173 5.54 17.38 32.73
C SER A 173 5.57 16.19 31.79
N GLN A 174 4.39 15.66 31.46
CA GLN A 174 4.23 14.45 30.65
C GLN A 174 3.29 14.69 29.47
N MET A 175 3.53 14.00 28.37
CA MET A 175 2.64 14.05 27.20
C MET A 175 2.55 12.68 26.54
N ASP A 176 1.33 12.24 26.24
CA ASP A 176 1.08 11.02 25.46
C ASP A 176 1.39 11.30 23.99
N ILE A 177 2.47 10.70 23.47
CA ILE A 177 2.89 10.81 22.07
C ILE A 177 2.63 9.52 21.28
N THR A 178 1.80 8.62 21.81
CA THR A 178 1.56 7.29 21.22
C THR A 178 0.94 7.37 19.82
N GLU A 179 -0.17 8.10 19.66
CA GLU A 179 -0.85 8.25 18.37
C GLU A 179 0.05 8.95 17.34
N ARG A 180 0.80 9.96 17.80
CA ARG A 180 1.72 10.72 16.96
C ARG A 180 2.82 9.82 16.39
N ARG A 181 3.51 9.07 17.25
CA ARG A 181 4.57 8.14 16.82
C ARG A 181 4.04 7.08 15.86
N ALA A 182 2.84 6.54 16.12
CA ALA A 182 2.21 5.58 15.21
C ALA A 182 1.93 6.18 13.83
N SER A 183 1.46 7.42 13.76
CA SER A 183 1.19 8.14 12.51
C SER A 183 2.47 8.46 11.72
N GLU A 184 3.52 8.93 12.41
CA GLU A 184 4.81 9.24 11.79
C GLU A 184 5.47 7.96 11.23
N GLN A 185 5.44 6.86 11.97
CA GLN A 185 5.97 5.57 11.51
C GLN A 185 5.20 5.02 10.32
N SER A 186 3.86 5.12 10.34
CA SER A 186 3.00 4.74 9.21
C SER A 186 3.31 5.56 7.95
N SER A 187 3.52 6.87 8.12
CA SER A 187 3.86 7.78 7.01
C SER A 187 5.22 7.45 6.38
N LEU A 188 6.24 7.18 7.21
CA LEU A 188 7.55 6.74 6.73
C LEU A 188 7.49 5.39 5.99
N GLN A 189 6.69 4.46 6.51
CA GLN A 189 6.48 3.17 5.86
C GLN A 189 5.77 3.32 4.51
N ALA A 190 4.78 4.22 4.42
CA ALA A 190 4.08 4.54 3.18
C ALA A 190 5.01 5.18 2.14
N GLN A 191 5.88 6.11 2.54
CA GLN A 191 6.88 6.71 1.64
C GLN A 191 7.90 5.68 1.12
N LYS A 192 8.37 4.77 1.99
CA LYS A 192 9.22 3.65 1.55
C LYS A 192 8.50 2.77 0.54
N MET A 193 7.22 2.48 0.77
CA MET A 193 6.40 1.68 -0.13
C MET A 193 6.20 2.38 -1.48
N GLU A 194 5.99 3.70 -1.48
CA GLU A 194 5.87 4.51 -2.71
C GLU A 194 7.17 4.50 -3.53
N ALA A 195 8.33 4.66 -2.89
CA ALA A 195 9.63 4.64 -3.54
C ALA A 195 9.95 3.25 -4.15
N ILE A 196 9.65 2.17 -3.42
CA ILE A 196 9.77 0.80 -3.93
C ILE A 196 8.83 0.60 -5.13
N GLY A 197 7.62 1.15 -5.07
CA GLY A 197 6.64 1.05 -6.15
C GLY A 197 7.07 1.75 -7.44
N GLN A 198 7.66 2.95 -7.35
CA GLN A 198 8.17 3.69 -8.50
C GLN A 198 9.36 3.00 -9.18
N LEU A 199 10.32 2.49 -8.41
CA LEU A 199 11.49 1.77 -8.96
C LEU A 199 11.09 0.46 -9.63
N THR A 200 10.13 -0.26 -9.04
CA THR A 200 9.62 -1.52 -9.58
C THR A 200 8.90 -1.30 -10.92
N ALA A 201 8.16 -0.20 -11.08
CA ALA A 201 7.46 0.14 -12.31
C ALA A 201 8.39 0.38 -13.51
N GLY A 202 9.47 1.15 -13.31
CA GLY A 202 10.47 1.40 -14.35
C GLY A 202 11.21 0.12 -14.78
N MET A 203 11.66 -0.69 -13.81
CA MET A 203 12.36 -1.94 -14.13
C MET A 203 11.45 -2.95 -14.84
N ALA A 204 10.18 -3.02 -14.45
CA ALA A 204 9.25 -3.97 -15.03
C ALA A 204 8.85 -3.62 -16.46
N HIS A 205 8.83 -2.33 -16.82
CA HIS A 205 8.70 -1.89 -18.21
C HIS A 205 9.79 -2.49 -19.08
N ASP A 206 11.05 -2.37 -18.64
CA ASP A 206 12.20 -2.88 -19.38
C ASP A 206 12.18 -4.41 -19.48
N PHE A 207 11.77 -5.10 -18.42
CA PHE A 207 11.56 -6.55 -18.45
C PHE A 207 10.48 -6.95 -19.46
N ASN A 208 9.36 -6.23 -19.52
CA ASN A 208 8.29 -6.53 -20.47
C ASN A 208 8.75 -6.34 -21.92
N ASN A 209 9.57 -5.31 -22.20
CA ASN A 209 10.14 -5.09 -23.53
C ASN A 209 11.07 -6.25 -23.94
N LEU A 210 11.96 -6.68 -23.05
CA LEU A 210 12.83 -7.83 -23.30
C LEU A 210 12.02 -9.11 -23.55
N LEU A 211 10.98 -9.34 -22.75
CA LEU A 211 10.13 -10.53 -22.88
C LEU A 211 9.28 -10.50 -24.16
N GLN A 212 8.89 -9.32 -24.62
CA GLN A 212 8.17 -9.16 -25.88
C GLN A 212 9.05 -9.56 -27.07
N VAL A 213 10.28 -9.04 -27.14
CA VAL A 213 11.25 -9.39 -28.20
C VAL A 213 11.58 -10.88 -28.17
N ILE A 214 11.81 -11.45 -26.98
CA ILE A 214 12.07 -12.88 -26.83
C ILE A 214 10.88 -13.71 -27.33
N ASN A 215 9.66 -13.40 -26.90
CA ASN A 215 8.48 -14.17 -27.32
C ASN A 215 8.21 -14.05 -28.82
N GLY A 216 8.35 -12.85 -29.38
CA GLY A 216 8.14 -12.59 -30.80
C GLY A 216 9.12 -13.33 -31.70
N ASN A 217 10.42 -13.30 -31.38
CA ASN A 217 11.43 -14.03 -32.15
C ASN A 217 11.22 -15.55 -32.09
N LEU A 218 10.76 -16.08 -30.95
CA LEU A 218 10.41 -17.49 -30.83
C LEU A 218 9.18 -17.86 -31.67
N GLU A 219 8.19 -16.96 -31.76
CA GLU A 219 7.00 -17.12 -32.61
C GLU A 219 7.38 -17.10 -34.10
N LEU A 220 8.22 -16.14 -34.53
CA LEU A 220 8.74 -16.07 -35.90
C LEU A 220 9.58 -17.31 -36.27
N ALA A 221 10.42 -17.80 -35.35
CA ALA A 221 11.20 -19.00 -35.57
C ALA A 221 10.31 -20.25 -35.76
N LEU A 222 9.18 -20.34 -35.04
CA LEU A 222 8.20 -21.42 -35.22
C LEU A 222 7.49 -21.33 -36.58
N LEU A 223 7.13 -20.11 -37.00
CA LEU A 223 6.51 -19.86 -38.30
C LEU A 223 7.46 -20.20 -39.46
N ALA A 224 8.73 -19.78 -39.38
CA ALA A 224 9.75 -20.08 -40.40
C ALA A 224 10.04 -21.59 -40.53
N LEU A 225 9.88 -22.34 -39.43
CA LEU A 225 10.00 -23.80 -39.42
C LEU A 225 8.71 -24.51 -39.88
N ASN A 226 7.67 -23.79 -40.32
CA ASN A 226 6.34 -24.36 -40.62
C ASN A 226 5.80 -25.23 -39.47
N ASN A 227 6.10 -24.86 -38.23
CA ASN A 227 5.79 -25.66 -37.03
C ASN A 227 6.32 -27.11 -37.05
N THR A 228 7.29 -27.42 -37.91
CA THR A 228 7.83 -28.76 -38.15
C THR A 228 9.36 -28.78 -38.03
N GLY A 229 9.91 -29.87 -37.47
CA GLY A 229 11.35 -30.03 -37.27
C GLY A 229 11.79 -30.07 -35.80
N GLY A 230 12.98 -30.62 -35.56
CA GLY A 230 13.48 -30.92 -34.20
C GLY A 230 13.68 -29.71 -33.29
N ALA A 231 13.79 -28.50 -33.85
CA ALA A 231 13.96 -27.25 -33.10
C ALA A 231 12.64 -26.63 -32.60
N ALA A 232 11.48 -27.03 -33.14
CA ALA A 232 10.19 -26.43 -32.78
C ALA A 232 9.81 -26.67 -31.30
N GLU A 233 10.12 -27.84 -30.76
CA GLU A 233 9.79 -28.18 -29.38
C GLU A 233 10.66 -27.41 -28.34
N PRO A 234 11.99 -27.30 -28.50
CA PRO A 234 12.80 -26.37 -27.73
C PRO A 234 12.31 -24.92 -27.76
N ILE A 235 11.92 -24.41 -28.94
CA ILE A 235 11.43 -23.03 -29.11
C ILE A 235 10.11 -22.81 -28.35
N ARG A 236 9.16 -23.76 -28.43
CA ARG A 236 7.91 -23.70 -27.63
C ARG A 236 8.17 -23.68 -26.13
N ARG A 237 9.19 -24.41 -25.65
CA ARG A 237 9.57 -24.40 -24.22
C ARG A 237 10.13 -23.05 -23.79
N ALA A 238 10.99 -22.44 -24.61
CA ALA A 238 11.51 -21.10 -24.37
C ALA A 238 10.37 -20.05 -24.33
N GLN A 239 9.40 -20.14 -25.25
CA GLN A 239 8.27 -19.22 -25.31
C GLN A 239 7.39 -19.33 -24.06
N ARG A 240 7.10 -20.56 -23.60
CA ARG A 240 6.40 -20.79 -22.33
C ARG A 240 7.14 -20.21 -21.12
N ALA A 241 8.47 -20.31 -21.09
CA ALA A 241 9.27 -19.76 -20.00
C ALA A 241 9.24 -18.22 -20.00
N ALA A 242 9.38 -17.58 -21.17
CA ALA A 242 9.31 -16.13 -21.31
C ALA A 242 7.92 -15.57 -20.96
N MET A 243 6.83 -16.20 -21.43
CA MET A 243 5.47 -15.82 -20.99
C MET A 243 5.27 -15.95 -19.47
N LYS A 244 5.84 -16.99 -18.85
CA LYS A 244 5.77 -17.18 -17.39
C LYS A 244 6.53 -16.08 -16.64
N ALA A 245 7.68 -15.65 -17.16
CA ALA A 245 8.41 -14.51 -16.61
C ALA A 245 7.59 -13.22 -16.70
N GLY A 246 6.87 -12.97 -17.81
CA GLY A 246 6.00 -11.80 -17.96
C GLY A 246 4.88 -11.76 -16.93
N LYS A 247 4.21 -12.89 -16.68
CA LYS A 247 3.19 -12.99 -15.64
C LYS A 247 3.74 -12.67 -14.24
N LEU A 248 4.97 -13.10 -13.93
CA LEU A 248 5.62 -12.84 -12.64
C LEU A 248 5.97 -11.35 -12.48
N THR A 249 6.47 -10.73 -13.54
CA THR A 249 6.73 -9.28 -13.58
C THR A 249 5.44 -8.49 -13.34
N GLN A 250 4.34 -8.88 -13.99
CA GLN A 250 3.03 -8.24 -13.81
C GLN A 250 2.49 -8.40 -12.38
N GLN A 251 2.70 -9.54 -11.74
CA GLN A 251 2.33 -9.76 -10.32
C GLN A 251 3.11 -8.84 -9.36
N LEU A 252 4.40 -8.60 -9.61
CA LEU A 252 5.21 -7.65 -8.82
C LEU A 252 4.71 -6.20 -8.98
N LEU A 253 4.17 -5.86 -10.14
CA LEU A 253 3.63 -4.53 -10.45
C LEU A 253 2.27 -4.25 -9.83
N THR A 254 1.37 -5.24 -9.86
CA THR A 254 0.07 -5.18 -9.14
C THR A 254 0.28 -4.95 -7.65
N PHE A 255 1.42 -5.36 -7.11
CA PHE A 255 1.80 -5.12 -5.73
C PHE A 255 2.39 -3.71 -5.50
N ALA A 256 3.19 -3.21 -6.44
CA ALA A 256 3.86 -1.91 -6.36
C ALA A 256 2.93 -0.69 -6.52
N ARG A 257 1.77 -0.83 -7.18
CA ARG A 257 0.77 0.24 -7.32
C ARG A 257 -0.65 -0.30 -7.23
N LYS A 258 -1.57 0.50 -6.65
CA LYS A 258 -3.03 0.28 -6.75
C LYS A 258 -3.46 0.39 -8.23
N GLN A 259 -3.43 -0.72 -8.97
CA GLN A 259 -3.97 -0.82 -10.33
C GLN A 259 -5.45 -0.45 -10.36
N ARG A 260 -5.91 0.08 -11.49
CA ARG A 260 -7.32 0.46 -11.68
C ARG A 260 -8.02 -0.71 -12.38
N LEU A 261 -9.06 -1.25 -11.77
CA LEU A 261 -9.83 -2.36 -12.36
C LEU A 261 -10.51 -1.91 -13.67
N GLU A 262 -10.64 -2.84 -14.63
CA GLU A 262 -11.55 -2.73 -15.79
C GLU A 262 -12.84 -3.52 -15.52
N PRO A 263 -13.79 -2.98 -14.73
CA PRO A 263 -14.98 -3.72 -14.34
C PRO A 263 -15.89 -3.97 -15.55
N LYS A 264 -15.95 -5.22 -16.00
CA LYS A 264 -16.86 -5.71 -17.03
C LYS A 264 -18.05 -6.39 -16.37
N ARG A 265 -19.20 -6.35 -17.04
CA ARG A 265 -20.36 -7.13 -16.60
C ARG A 265 -20.10 -8.59 -16.92
N VAL A 266 -20.07 -9.44 -15.90
CA VAL A 266 -19.71 -10.85 -16.06
C VAL A 266 -20.65 -11.78 -15.31
N ASN A 267 -20.77 -12.99 -15.84
CA ASN A 267 -21.36 -14.12 -15.15
C ASN A 267 -20.24 -14.91 -14.44
N LEU A 268 -20.23 -14.88 -13.11
CA LEU A 268 -19.20 -15.54 -12.30
C LEU A 268 -19.13 -17.06 -12.56
N ASN A 269 -20.25 -17.72 -12.81
CA ASN A 269 -20.24 -19.16 -13.10
C ASN A 269 -19.55 -19.43 -14.44
N ALA A 270 -19.79 -18.60 -15.45
CA ALA A 270 -19.13 -18.75 -16.75
C ALA A 270 -17.62 -18.57 -16.63
N LEU A 271 -17.16 -17.54 -15.90
CA LEU A 271 -15.73 -17.32 -15.63
C LEU A 271 -15.11 -18.47 -14.82
N LEU A 272 -15.79 -18.98 -13.80
CA LEU A 272 -15.29 -20.11 -12.99
C LEU A 272 -15.14 -21.40 -13.82
N VAL A 273 -16.04 -21.62 -14.78
CA VAL A 273 -15.95 -22.75 -15.72
C VAL A 273 -14.81 -22.52 -16.72
N GLU A 274 -14.69 -21.31 -17.28
CA GLU A 274 -13.60 -20.94 -18.19
C GLU A 274 -12.22 -21.15 -17.55
N PHE A 275 -12.07 -20.77 -16.28
CA PHE A 275 -10.80 -20.92 -15.57
C PHE A 275 -10.54 -22.33 -15.03
N SER A 276 -11.52 -23.23 -15.07
CA SER A 276 -11.45 -24.55 -14.39
C SER A 276 -10.19 -25.35 -14.73
N GLU A 277 -9.78 -25.41 -16.00
CA GLU A 277 -8.55 -26.11 -16.42
C GLU A 277 -7.29 -25.51 -15.76
N LEU A 278 -7.24 -24.19 -15.66
CA LEU A 278 -6.14 -23.47 -15.03
C LEU A 278 -6.12 -23.70 -13.51
N LEU A 279 -7.30 -23.68 -12.87
CA LEU A 279 -7.45 -23.96 -11.43
C LEU A 279 -6.98 -25.38 -11.10
N VAL A 280 -7.41 -26.39 -11.87
CA VAL A 280 -6.98 -27.79 -11.71
C VAL A 280 -5.46 -27.91 -11.83
N ARG A 281 -4.86 -27.29 -12.86
CA ARG A 281 -3.41 -27.32 -13.06
C ARG A 281 -2.63 -26.68 -11.90
N THR A 282 -3.20 -25.66 -11.26
CA THR A 282 -2.54 -24.94 -10.15
C THR A 282 -2.57 -25.74 -8.85
N LEU A 283 -3.67 -26.45 -8.59
CA LEU A 283 -3.84 -27.33 -7.44
C LEU A 283 -3.03 -28.63 -7.58
N GLY A 284 -2.90 -29.13 -8.81
CA GLY A 284 -2.17 -30.36 -9.14
C GLY A 284 -2.91 -31.62 -8.72
N ASP A 285 -2.32 -32.79 -8.97
CA ASP A 285 -3.01 -34.09 -8.86
C ASP A 285 -3.35 -34.52 -7.41
N ARG A 286 -2.85 -33.79 -6.41
CA ARG A 286 -3.03 -34.14 -4.99
C ARG A 286 -4.26 -33.50 -4.34
N VAL A 287 -4.90 -32.54 -5.01
CA VAL A 287 -6.02 -31.78 -4.45
C VAL A 287 -7.24 -31.91 -5.37
N ASP A 288 -8.34 -32.43 -4.82
CA ASP A 288 -9.63 -32.59 -5.51
C ASP A 288 -10.36 -31.24 -5.58
N LEU A 289 -10.57 -30.69 -6.78
CA LEU A 289 -11.31 -29.45 -7.00
C LEU A 289 -12.79 -29.75 -7.26
N GLN A 290 -13.66 -29.25 -6.40
CA GLN A 290 -15.12 -29.35 -6.56
C GLN A 290 -15.74 -27.98 -6.84
N LEU A 291 -16.49 -27.87 -7.93
CA LEU A 291 -17.26 -26.68 -8.28
C LEU A 291 -18.74 -26.90 -7.93
N ASP A 292 -19.26 -26.11 -6.99
CA ASP A 292 -20.66 -26.11 -6.57
C ASP A 292 -21.32 -24.78 -6.94
N LEU A 293 -21.67 -24.64 -8.21
CA LEU A 293 -22.13 -23.40 -8.82
C LEU A 293 -23.65 -23.30 -8.78
N LYS A 294 -24.18 -22.25 -8.14
CA LYS A 294 -25.61 -21.99 -8.03
C LYS A 294 -26.17 -21.58 -9.40
N PRO A 295 -27.18 -22.29 -9.94
CA PRO A 295 -27.82 -21.89 -11.19
C PRO A 295 -28.50 -20.52 -11.08
N GLY A 296 -28.49 -19.76 -12.17
CA GLY A 296 -29.16 -18.45 -12.24
C GLY A 296 -28.51 -17.36 -11.38
N LEU A 297 -27.20 -17.44 -11.13
CA LEU A 297 -26.46 -16.41 -10.41
C LEU A 297 -26.53 -15.06 -11.16
N PRO A 298 -26.94 -13.96 -10.51
CA PRO A 298 -26.98 -12.64 -11.15
C PRO A 298 -25.58 -12.19 -11.61
N SER A 299 -25.52 -11.42 -12.70
CA SER A 299 -24.25 -10.82 -13.15
C SER A 299 -23.75 -9.75 -12.17
N CYS A 300 -22.43 -9.64 -12.07
CA CYS A 300 -21.77 -8.60 -11.30
C CYS A 300 -20.80 -7.82 -12.19
N LYS A 301 -20.34 -6.67 -11.70
CA LYS A 301 -19.40 -5.82 -12.43
C LYS A 301 -18.01 -5.92 -11.79
N LEU A 302 -17.10 -6.67 -12.42
CA LEU A 302 -15.74 -6.88 -11.93
C LEU A 302 -14.76 -7.09 -13.09
N ASP A 303 -13.47 -6.99 -12.79
CA ASP A 303 -12.41 -7.25 -13.75
C ASP A 303 -12.14 -8.77 -13.82
N PRO A 304 -12.34 -9.44 -14.98
CA PRO A 304 -12.13 -10.88 -15.11
C PRO A 304 -10.70 -11.32 -14.80
N THR A 305 -9.71 -10.52 -15.19
CA THR A 305 -8.29 -10.84 -15.02
C THR A 305 -7.89 -10.74 -13.56
N HIS A 306 -8.29 -9.69 -12.85
CA HIS A 306 -8.03 -9.59 -11.41
C HIS A 306 -8.82 -10.63 -10.61
N PHE A 307 -10.02 -11.01 -11.08
CA PHE A 307 -10.77 -12.10 -10.47
C PHE A 307 -10.07 -13.45 -10.64
N GLU A 308 -9.58 -13.79 -11.83
CA GLU A 308 -8.75 -14.98 -12.08
C GLU A 308 -7.55 -15.03 -11.12
N MET A 309 -6.84 -13.90 -11.00
CA MET A 309 -5.68 -13.76 -10.13
C MET A 309 -6.05 -13.91 -8.65
N ALA A 310 -7.18 -13.34 -8.23
CA ALA A 310 -7.68 -13.49 -6.87
C ALA A 310 -8.01 -14.97 -6.55
N LEU A 311 -8.69 -15.67 -7.47
CA LEU A 311 -8.97 -17.10 -7.33
C LEU A 311 -7.67 -17.90 -7.19
N LEU A 312 -6.68 -17.64 -8.04
CA LEU A 312 -5.41 -18.36 -8.01
C LEU A 312 -4.66 -18.17 -6.69
N ASN A 313 -4.60 -16.95 -6.17
CA ASN A 313 -3.94 -16.69 -4.89
C ASN A 313 -4.60 -17.44 -3.74
N VAL A 314 -5.93 -17.50 -3.71
CA VAL A 314 -6.65 -18.27 -2.68
C VAL A 314 -6.41 -19.77 -2.85
N LEU A 315 -6.46 -20.29 -4.07
CA LEU A 315 -6.24 -21.72 -4.33
C LEU A 315 -4.81 -22.18 -4.07
N ILE A 316 -3.81 -21.35 -4.36
CA ILE A 316 -2.41 -21.63 -4.01
C ILE A 316 -2.27 -21.72 -2.50
N ASN A 317 -2.87 -20.78 -1.76
CA ASN A 317 -2.85 -20.80 -0.30
C ASN A 317 -3.54 -22.04 0.28
N ALA A 318 -4.67 -22.45 -0.30
CA ALA A 318 -5.39 -23.66 0.05
C ALA A 318 -4.55 -24.92 -0.18
N ARG A 319 -3.96 -25.06 -1.38
CA ARG A 319 -3.05 -26.17 -1.71
C ARG A 319 -1.87 -26.25 -0.74
N ASP A 320 -1.23 -25.12 -0.47
CA ASP A 320 -0.08 -25.05 0.43
C ASP A 320 -0.48 -25.32 1.89
N ALA A 321 -1.76 -25.22 2.25
CA ALA A 321 -2.29 -25.62 3.56
C ALA A 321 -2.67 -27.12 3.63
N MET A 322 -2.56 -27.85 2.51
CA MET A 322 -2.86 -29.28 2.40
C MET A 322 -1.68 -30.06 1.78
N PRO A 323 -0.52 -30.13 2.46
CA PRO A 323 0.68 -30.79 1.91
C PRO A 323 0.49 -32.28 1.59
N ASN A 324 -0.45 -32.94 2.29
CA ASN A 324 -0.80 -34.35 2.10
C ASN A 324 -1.92 -34.57 1.07
N GLY A 325 -2.37 -33.51 0.39
CA GLY A 325 -3.57 -33.53 -0.43
C GLY A 325 -4.85 -33.31 0.37
N GLY A 326 -5.98 -33.21 -0.33
CA GLY A 326 -7.26 -32.88 0.28
C GLY A 326 -8.27 -32.42 -0.76
N ARG A 327 -9.31 -31.73 -0.32
CA ARG A 327 -10.36 -31.21 -1.19
C ARG A 327 -10.47 -29.69 -1.07
N VAL A 328 -10.66 -29.03 -2.20
CA VAL A 328 -11.05 -27.62 -2.28
C VAL A 328 -12.40 -27.53 -2.95
N ARG A 329 -13.35 -26.85 -2.29
CA ARG A 329 -14.66 -26.55 -2.85
C ARG A 329 -14.75 -25.08 -3.21
N VAL A 330 -15.07 -24.79 -4.46
CA VAL A 330 -15.43 -23.45 -4.93
C VAL A 330 -16.93 -23.42 -5.15
N SER A 331 -17.64 -22.56 -4.42
CA SER A 331 -19.09 -22.43 -4.52
C SER A 331 -19.53 -21.00 -4.75
N THR A 332 -20.70 -20.84 -5.38
CA THR A 332 -21.30 -19.51 -5.58
C THR A 332 -22.64 -19.44 -4.87
N ALA A 333 -22.93 -18.33 -4.19
CA ALA A 333 -24.20 -18.14 -3.50
C ALA A 333 -24.78 -16.74 -3.77
N VAL A 334 -26.10 -16.61 -3.68
CA VAL A 334 -26.77 -15.32 -3.57
C VAL A 334 -27.03 -15.06 -2.09
N LEU A 335 -26.49 -13.97 -1.56
CA LEU A 335 -26.76 -13.53 -0.20
C LEU A 335 -27.91 -12.52 -0.23
N ALA A 336 -28.95 -12.80 0.56
CA ALA A 336 -29.96 -11.80 0.86
C ALA A 336 -29.32 -10.71 1.73
N GLY A 337 -29.50 -9.43 1.37
CA GLY A 337 -28.95 -8.33 2.15
C GLY A 337 -29.43 -8.41 3.60
N SER A 338 -28.52 -8.60 4.53
CA SER A 338 -28.80 -8.64 5.98
C SER A 338 -27.58 -8.09 6.69
N GLY A 339 -27.61 -6.79 7.04
CA GLY A 339 -26.54 -6.12 7.76
C GLY A 339 -26.99 -4.75 8.29
N PRO A 340 -26.72 -4.41 9.56
CA PRO A 340 -27.16 -3.17 10.19
C PRO A 340 -26.08 -2.07 10.07
N ALA A 341 -25.98 -1.38 8.93
CA ALA A 341 -25.47 0.01 8.81
C ALA A 341 -25.42 0.47 7.34
N ALA A 342 -26.13 1.58 7.10
CA ALA A 342 -25.96 2.61 6.06
C ALA A 342 -26.04 2.26 4.55
N ASN A 343 -27.16 2.73 3.96
CA ASN A 343 -27.27 3.39 2.65
C ASN A 343 -27.49 2.61 1.33
N ASP A 344 -28.07 1.41 1.35
CA ASP A 344 -29.10 1.03 0.35
C ASP A 344 -29.80 -0.30 0.73
N PRO A 345 -31.09 -0.30 1.14
CA PRO A 345 -31.82 -1.52 1.44
C PRO A 345 -32.35 -2.16 0.14
N GLY A 346 -31.74 -3.23 -0.36
CA GLY A 346 -32.41 -4.15 -1.31
C GLY A 346 -31.57 -4.80 -2.42
N ALA A 347 -30.29 -4.45 -2.61
CA ALA A 347 -29.49 -5.08 -3.66
C ALA A 347 -29.07 -6.50 -3.24
N ALA A 348 -29.47 -7.52 -4.01
CA ALA A 348 -28.93 -8.87 -3.88
C ALA A 348 -27.39 -8.81 -3.97
N GLN A 349 -26.69 -9.67 -3.22
CA GLN A 349 -25.24 -9.80 -3.30
C GLN A 349 -24.89 -11.19 -3.82
N VAL A 350 -23.82 -11.30 -4.59
CA VAL A 350 -23.28 -12.58 -5.03
C VAL A 350 -21.98 -12.86 -4.29
N ALA A 351 -21.79 -14.10 -3.87
CA ALA A 351 -20.62 -14.54 -3.14
C ALA A 351 -19.94 -15.70 -3.87
N VAL A 352 -18.61 -15.67 -3.92
CA VAL A 352 -17.77 -16.80 -4.31
C VAL A 352 -17.05 -17.27 -3.05
N CYS A 353 -17.28 -18.51 -2.64
CA CYS A 353 -16.66 -19.12 -1.47
C CYS A 353 -15.65 -20.17 -1.93
N ILE A 354 -14.45 -20.14 -1.36
CA ILE A 354 -13.42 -21.14 -1.55
C ILE A 354 -13.13 -21.74 -0.19
N ALA A 355 -13.42 -23.02 -0.01
CA ALA A 355 -13.21 -23.75 1.22
C ALA A 355 -12.18 -24.86 1.00
N ASP A 356 -11.16 -24.91 1.85
CA ASP A 356 -10.17 -25.97 1.92
C ASP A 356 -10.29 -26.79 3.20
N GLU A 357 -9.73 -28.00 3.19
CA GLU A 357 -9.65 -28.92 4.33
C GLU A 357 -8.24 -28.93 4.95
N GLY A 358 -7.51 -27.82 4.83
CA GLY A 358 -6.12 -27.70 5.27
C GLY A 358 -5.94 -27.49 6.78
N GLU A 359 -4.73 -27.10 7.16
CA GLU A 359 -4.33 -26.92 8.56
C GLU A 359 -5.05 -25.76 9.28
N GLY A 360 -5.71 -24.86 8.55
CA GLY A 360 -6.38 -23.69 9.11
C GLY A 360 -5.43 -22.67 9.74
N MET A 361 -5.99 -21.62 10.35
CA MET A 361 -5.25 -20.51 10.97
C MET A 361 -5.71 -20.29 12.40
N ALA A 362 -4.78 -19.92 13.29
CA ALA A 362 -5.11 -19.43 14.62
C ALA A 362 -5.78 -18.05 14.54
N PRO A 363 -6.61 -17.63 15.52
CA PRO A 363 -7.32 -16.35 15.49
C PRO A 363 -6.41 -15.14 15.27
N GLU A 364 -5.23 -15.13 15.91
CA GLU A 364 -4.21 -14.07 15.76
C GLU A 364 -3.63 -13.99 14.34
N VAL A 365 -3.45 -15.15 13.68
CA VAL A 365 -2.96 -15.24 12.31
C VAL A 365 -4.04 -14.79 11.34
N MET A 366 -5.30 -15.17 11.58
CA MET A 366 -6.44 -14.82 10.73
C MET A 366 -6.68 -13.30 10.69
N GLN A 367 -6.58 -12.60 11.82
CA GLN A 367 -6.74 -11.14 11.88
C GLN A 367 -5.69 -10.40 11.04
N ARG A 368 -4.50 -10.99 10.90
CA ARG A 368 -3.36 -10.41 10.20
C ARG A 368 -3.16 -10.99 8.79
N ALA A 369 -3.97 -11.97 8.39
CA ALA A 369 -3.78 -12.72 7.14
C ALA A 369 -3.92 -11.85 5.87
N THR A 370 -4.62 -10.72 5.97
CA THR A 370 -4.76 -9.74 4.88
C THR A 370 -3.73 -8.60 4.96
N GLU A 371 -2.87 -8.57 5.99
CA GLU A 371 -1.76 -7.62 6.08
C GLU A 371 -0.72 -7.93 4.99
N PRO A 372 -0.26 -6.92 4.23
CA PRO A 372 0.83 -7.11 3.28
C PRO A 372 2.10 -7.66 3.94
N PHE A 373 2.73 -8.65 3.31
CA PHE A 373 3.96 -9.33 3.74
C PHE A 373 3.85 -10.20 4.99
N PHE A 374 2.66 -10.32 5.58
CA PHE A 374 2.45 -11.25 6.68
C PHE A 374 2.38 -12.69 6.14
N THR A 375 3.28 -13.55 6.61
CA THR A 375 3.30 -14.98 6.27
C THR A 375 3.72 -15.81 7.48
N THR A 376 3.04 -16.93 7.69
CA THR A 376 3.42 -17.98 8.65
C THR A 376 4.13 -19.16 7.98
N LYS A 377 4.20 -19.15 6.65
CA LYS A 377 4.86 -20.16 5.81
C LYS A 377 6.22 -19.64 5.33
N GLY A 378 7.18 -20.54 5.08
CA GLY A 378 8.58 -20.29 4.70
C GLY A 378 8.81 -19.32 3.51
N PRO A 379 9.34 -19.71 2.34
CA PRO A 379 9.65 -18.79 1.24
C PRO A 379 8.38 -18.30 0.50
N GLY A 380 7.33 -17.91 1.23
CA GLY A 380 6.12 -17.28 0.72
C GLY A 380 6.23 -15.76 0.79
N THR A 381 5.71 -15.06 -0.22
CA THR A 381 5.79 -13.60 -0.30
C THR A 381 4.90 -12.87 0.71
N GLY A 382 3.91 -13.55 1.30
CA GLY A 382 2.92 -12.94 2.20
C GLY A 382 1.98 -11.94 1.50
N LEU A 383 1.88 -12.00 0.17
CA LEU A 383 1.14 -11.02 -0.63
C LEU A 383 -0.22 -11.51 -1.15
N GLY A 384 -0.43 -12.83 -1.20
CA GLY A 384 -1.59 -13.42 -1.88
C GLY A 384 -2.94 -12.91 -1.37
N LEU A 385 -3.20 -13.04 -0.06
CA LEU A 385 -4.47 -12.61 0.53
C LEU A 385 -4.63 -11.09 0.61
N ALA A 386 -3.53 -10.34 0.75
CA ALA A 386 -3.53 -8.88 0.69
C ALA A 386 -3.99 -8.37 -0.70
N MET A 387 -3.53 -9.02 -1.78
CA MET A 387 -3.98 -8.68 -3.14
C MET A 387 -5.45 -9.03 -3.37
N VAL A 388 -5.91 -10.17 -2.85
CA VAL A 388 -7.33 -10.57 -2.91
C VAL A 388 -8.20 -9.54 -2.18
N HIS A 389 -7.81 -9.14 -0.97
CA HIS A 389 -8.50 -8.12 -0.20
C HIS A 389 -8.59 -6.78 -0.95
N GLY A 390 -7.47 -6.32 -1.53
CA GLY A 390 -7.42 -5.10 -2.34
C GLY A 390 -8.36 -5.14 -3.55
N PHE A 391 -8.34 -6.25 -4.32
CA PHE A 391 -9.23 -6.45 -5.47
C PHE A 391 -10.71 -6.43 -5.07
N VAL A 392 -11.08 -7.16 -4.01
CA VAL A 392 -12.47 -7.25 -3.56
C VAL A 392 -12.99 -5.88 -3.11
N GLN A 393 -12.17 -5.12 -2.35
CA GLN A 393 -12.53 -3.78 -1.90
C GLN A 393 -12.66 -2.79 -3.07
N GLN A 394 -11.75 -2.83 -4.05
CA GLN A 394 -11.83 -2.01 -5.26
C GLN A 394 -13.07 -2.34 -6.12
N SER A 395 -13.51 -3.60 -6.09
CA SER A 395 -14.75 -4.07 -6.74
C SER A 395 -16.02 -3.74 -5.94
N ARG A 396 -15.93 -2.87 -4.91
CA ARG A 396 -17.02 -2.52 -3.97
C ARG A 396 -17.59 -3.74 -3.24
N GLY A 397 -16.80 -4.79 -3.11
CA GLY A 397 -17.12 -6.01 -2.40
C GLY A 397 -16.56 -6.03 -0.98
N ARG A 398 -16.78 -7.16 -0.29
CA ARG A 398 -16.17 -7.47 1.00
C ARG A 398 -15.55 -8.86 0.99
N LEU A 399 -14.40 -9.00 1.65
CA LEU A 399 -13.71 -10.27 1.85
C LEU A 399 -13.98 -10.75 3.28
N GLU A 400 -14.48 -11.97 3.42
CA GLU A 400 -14.69 -12.63 4.70
C GLU A 400 -13.79 -13.88 4.76
N ILE A 401 -13.12 -14.10 5.89
CA ILE A 401 -12.29 -15.28 6.11
C ILE A 401 -12.77 -15.95 7.39
N ASP A 402 -13.08 -17.23 7.30
CA ASP A 402 -13.37 -18.10 8.45
C ASP A 402 -12.35 -19.23 8.44
N SER A 403 -11.62 -19.42 9.54
CA SER A 403 -10.58 -20.43 9.63
C SER A 403 -10.52 -20.99 11.03
N THR A 404 -10.39 -22.31 11.15
CA THR A 404 -10.23 -23.00 12.43
C THR A 404 -9.02 -23.94 12.33
N PRO A 405 -8.08 -23.90 13.30
CA PRO A 405 -6.93 -24.80 13.30
C PRO A 405 -7.35 -26.28 13.18
N GLY A 406 -6.76 -26.99 12.23
CA GLY A 406 -7.02 -28.39 11.93
C GLY A 406 -8.34 -28.70 11.22
N ARG A 407 -9.13 -27.68 10.82
CA ARG A 407 -10.39 -27.86 10.08
C ARG A 407 -10.43 -27.19 8.71
N GLY A 408 -9.41 -26.39 8.37
CA GLY A 408 -9.29 -25.69 7.10
C GLY A 408 -9.73 -24.23 7.14
N THR A 409 -9.72 -23.62 5.96
CA THR A 409 -10.05 -22.20 5.77
C THR A 409 -11.14 -22.03 4.72
N THR A 410 -12.06 -21.11 4.97
CA THR A 410 -13.05 -20.63 4.00
C THR A 410 -12.82 -19.15 3.73
N VAL A 411 -12.51 -18.82 2.48
CA VAL A 411 -12.40 -17.45 1.99
C VAL A 411 -13.62 -17.14 1.14
N ARG A 412 -14.37 -16.09 1.51
CA ARG A 412 -15.59 -15.65 0.84
C ARG A 412 -15.42 -14.25 0.28
N MET A 413 -15.50 -14.14 -1.04
CA MET A 413 -15.50 -12.86 -1.76
C MET A 413 -16.94 -12.49 -2.11
N VAL A 414 -17.43 -11.37 -1.60
CA VAL A 414 -18.82 -10.91 -1.80
C VAL A 414 -18.83 -9.67 -2.66
N PHE A 415 -19.65 -9.65 -3.71
CA PHE A 415 -19.79 -8.55 -4.65
C PHE A 415 -21.25 -8.07 -4.75
N PRO A 416 -21.48 -6.77 -4.99
CA PRO A 416 -22.82 -6.25 -5.25
C PRO A 416 -23.32 -6.72 -6.63
N VAL A 417 -24.62 -7.02 -6.72
CA VAL A 417 -25.28 -7.31 -8.01
C VAL A 417 -25.56 -6.00 -8.74
N ASP A 418 -25.36 -6.00 -10.06
CA ASP A 418 -25.70 -4.85 -10.91
C ASP A 418 -27.21 -4.84 -11.18
N GLY A 419 -27.87 -3.71 -10.90
CA GLY A 419 -29.31 -3.54 -11.06
C GLY A 419 -29.70 -3.34 -12.52
N ALA A 420 -30.68 -4.12 -12.99
CA ALA A 420 -31.50 -3.97 -14.21
C ALA A 420 -30.85 -3.28 -15.43
N GLY A 421 -30.38 -4.11 -16.37
CA GLY A 421 -30.14 -3.72 -17.76
C GLY A 421 -30.07 -4.97 -18.62
N ASP A 422 -30.83 -5.02 -19.71
CA ASP A 422 -31.05 -6.22 -20.54
C ASP A 422 -29.76 -6.93 -20.98
N ALA A 423 -29.89 -8.25 -21.11
CA ALA A 423 -28.93 -9.10 -21.78
C ALA A 423 -29.18 -9.00 -23.29
N SER A 424 -28.29 -8.33 -24.03
CA SER A 424 -28.12 -8.63 -25.45
C SER A 424 -26.92 -9.55 -25.59
N ALA A 425 -27.21 -10.82 -25.82
CA ALA A 425 -26.30 -11.76 -26.44
C ALA A 425 -25.84 -11.19 -27.80
N GLN A 426 -24.54 -11.26 -28.07
CA GLN A 426 -24.06 -11.34 -29.44
C GLN A 426 -23.03 -12.46 -29.51
N GLU A 427 -23.53 -13.62 -29.90
CA GLU A 427 -22.76 -14.67 -30.56
C GLU A 427 -22.36 -14.20 -31.96
N GLN A 428 -21.12 -14.56 -32.31
CA GLN A 428 -20.61 -14.98 -33.62
C GLN A 428 -21.32 -14.47 -34.89
N ASP A 429 -20.56 -13.80 -35.76
CA ASP A 429 -20.68 -14.08 -37.19
C ASP A 429 -19.33 -13.93 -37.94
N GLU A 430 -19.22 -14.72 -39.00
CA GLU A 430 -18.01 -15.20 -39.69
C GLU A 430 -17.43 -14.29 -40.79
N ALA A 431 -16.16 -14.58 -41.09
CA ALA A 431 -15.49 -14.69 -42.39
C ALA A 431 -15.67 -13.66 -43.53
N ALA A 432 -14.49 -13.18 -43.94
CA ALA A 432 -14.02 -12.91 -45.31
C ALA A 432 -14.70 -11.81 -46.14
N ARG A 433 -13.91 -10.79 -46.47
CA ARG A 433 -13.87 -10.20 -47.82
C ARG A 433 -12.55 -9.48 -48.08
N GLU A 434 -11.95 -9.82 -49.20
CA GLU A 434 -10.84 -9.12 -49.84
C GLU A 434 -11.23 -7.65 -50.07
N SER A 435 -10.48 -6.72 -49.48
CA SER A 435 -10.36 -5.35 -49.96
C SER A 435 -8.94 -4.86 -49.67
N ALA A 436 -8.50 -3.84 -50.41
CA ALA A 436 -7.11 -3.39 -50.57
C ALA A 436 -6.24 -3.52 -49.30
N ARG A 437 -5.00 -4.01 -49.48
CA ARG A 437 -4.01 -4.17 -48.40
C ARG A 437 -3.84 -2.85 -47.64
N ALA A 438 -4.43 -2.77 -46.45
CA ALA A 438 -4.35 -1.59 -45.60
C ALA A 438 -2.90 -1.28 -45.24
N ARG A 439 -2.54 0.01 -45.24
CA ARG A 439 -1.20 0.48 -44.90
C ARG A 439 -1.15 0.98 -43.46
N ILE A 440 -0.29 0.38 -42.65
CA ILE A 440 -0.18 0.62 -41.22
C ILE A 440 1.11 1.38 -40.93
N LEU A 441 1.01 2.49 -40.17
CA LEU A 441 2.16 3.22 -39.65
C LEU A 441 2.52 2.67 -38.26
N VAL A 442 3.70 2.06 -38.11
CA VAL A 442 4.21 1.55 -36.82
C VAL A 442 5.15 2.59 -36.20
N VAL A 443 4.91 2.95 -34.95
CA VAL A 443 5.69 3.95 -34.21
C VAL A 443 6.14 3.39 -32.87
N GLU A 444 7.45 3.16 -32.75
CA GLU A 444 8.07 2.48 -31.61
C GLU A 444 9.54 2.90 -31.55
N ASP A 445 10.05 3.32 -30.39
CA ASP A 445 11.43 3.80 -30.24
C ASP A 445 12.43 2.64 -30.19
N ASN A 446 12.03 1.51 -29.60
CA ASN A 446 12.88 0.32 -29.54
C ASN A 446 12.95 -0.38 -30.91
N GLU A 447 14.16 -0.47 -31.48
CA GLU A 447 14.40 -1.06 -32.79
C GLU A 447 13.93 -2.52 -32.89
N ASP A 448 14.24 -3.36 -31.90
CA ASP A 448 13.85 -4.77 -31.88
C ASP A 448 12.33 -4.96 -31.81
N VAL A 449 11.65 -4.13 -31.01
CA VAL A 449 10.17 -4.18 -30.88
C VAL A 449 9.51 -3.67 -32.16
N ARG A 450 10.09 -2.65 -32.80
CA ARG A 450 9.60 -2.08 -34.05
C ARG A 450 9.72 -3.09 -35.20
N GLU A 451 10.89 -3.70 -35.38
CA GLU A 451 11.12 -4.74 -36.40
C GLU A 451 10.20 -5.95 -36.20
N LEU A 452 9.95 -6.34 -34.95
CA LEU A 452 9.02 -7.43 -34.64
C LEU A 452 7.59 -7.10 -35.08
N ALA A 453 7.10 -5.90 -34.74
CA ALA A 453 5.76 -5.45 -35.13
C ALA A 453 5.61 -5.34 -36.65
N GLU A 454 6.64 -4.82 -37.34
CA GLU A 454 6.72 -4.81 -38.81
C GLU A 454 6.56 -6.22 -39.37
N THR A 455 7.38 -7.17 -38.91
CA THR A 455 7.36 -8.57 -39.39
C THR A 455 6.01 -9.24 -39.14
N MET A 456 5.40 -9.02 -37.97
CA MET A 456 4.09 -9.58 -37.61
C MET A 456 2.96 -9.09 -38.54
N LEU A 457 2.99 -7.80 -38.93
CA LEU A 457 1.98 -7.19 -39.78
C LEU A 457 2.22 -7.51 -41.28
N GLU A 458 3.47 -7.49 -41.73
CA GLU A 458 3.83 -7.84 -43.11
C GLU A 458 3.52 -9.30 -43.44
N SER A 459 3.80 -10.22 -42.52
CA SER A 459 3.46 -11.64 -42.68
C SER A 459 1.95 -11.90 -42.77
N ALA A 460 1.12 -10.98 -42.27
CA ALA A 460 -0.34 -10.99 -42.43
C ALA A 460 -0.83 -10.26 -43.69
N GLY A 461 0.08 -9.72 -44.50
CA GLY A 461 -0.22 -9.10 -45.80
C GLY A 461 -0.54 -7.60 -45.77
N TYR A 462 -0.32 -6.92 -44.64
CA TYR A 462 -0.42 -5.47 -44.54
C TYR A 462 0.82 -4.79 -45.13
N ALA A 463 0.66 -3.57 -45.65
CA ALA A 463 1.82 -2.74 -46.01
C ALA A 463 2.24 -1.95 -44.77
N VAL A 464 3.50 -2.03 -44.36
CA VAL A 464 3.99 -1.33 -43.16
C VAL A 464 4.89 -0.16 -43.55
N VAL A 465 4.71 0.96 -42.84
CA VAL A 465 5.65 2.08 -42.81
C VAL A 465 6.03 2.27 -41.36
N SER A 466 7.31 2.46 -41.05
CA SER A 466 7.75 2.58 -39.66
C SER A 466 8.43 3.91 -39.37
N ALA A 467 8.32 4.33 -38.11
CA ALA A 467 8.96 5.52 -37.57
C ALA A 467 9.51 5.24 -36.17
N PRO A 468 10.75 5.66 -35.86
CA PRO A 468 11.37 5.46 -34.55
C PRO A 468 10.94 6.48 -33.48
N SER A 469 10.06 7.42 -33.82
CA SER A 469 9.59 8.48 -32.91
C SER A 469 8.30 9.12 -33.39
N GLY A 470 7.56 9.76 -32.48
CA GLY A 470 6.35 10.50 -32.83
C GLY A 470 6.59 11.65 -33.81
N GLU A 471 7.73 12.33 -33.73
CA GLU A 471 8.10 13.42 -34.64
C GLU A 471 8.32 12.93 -36.08
N GLN A 472 8.99 11.78 -36.24
CA GLN A 472 9.18 11.17 -37.56
C GLN A 472 7.85 10.62 -38.11
N ALA A 473 7.00 10.05 -37.24
CA ALA A 473 5.66 9.61 -37.63
C ALA A 473 4.82 10.76 -38.19
N LEU A 474 4.89 11.95 -37.59
CA LEU A 474 4.21 13.14 -38.12
C LEU A 474 4.78 13.60 -39.45
N THR A 475 6.10 13.50 -39.64
CA THR A 475 6.74 13.83 -40.93
C THR A 475 6.23 12.93 -42.04
N VAL A 476 6.16 11.61 -41.79
CA VAL A 476 5.59 10.62 -42.73
C VAL A 476 4.13 10.94 -43.07
N LEU A 477 3.33 11.39 -42.09
CA LEU A 477 1.95 11.80 -42.31
C LEU A 477 1.84 13.13 -43.08
N ASP A 478 2.72 14.08 -42.85
CA ASP A 478 2.73 15.40 -43.51
C ASP A 478 3.21 15.28 -44.97
N GLU A 479 4.07 14.31 -45.29
CA GLU A 479 4.52 13.98 -46.66
C GLU A 479 3.43 13.33 -47.54
N GLY A 480 2.23 13.12 -47.01
CA GLY A 480 1.08 12.65 -47.77
C GLY A 480 0.99 11.13 -47.93
N ALA A 481 1.72 10.35 -47.11
CA ALA A 481 1.57 8.90 -47.10
C ALA A 481 0.11 8.51 -46.81
N ALA A 482 -0.49 7.64 -47.63
CA ALA A 482 -1.80 7.07 -47.36
C ALA A 482 -1.66 6.04 -46.23
N ILE A 483 -2.18 6.35 -45.04
CA ILE A 483 -2.10 5.51 -43.83
C ILE A 483 -3.51 5.21 -43.37
N ASP A 484 -3.83 3.93 -43.26
CA ASP A 484 -5.15 3.40 -42.90
C ASP A 484 -5.27 3.09 -41.40
N LEU A 485 -4.16 2.96 -40.67
CA LEU A 485 -4.10 2.79 -39.22
C LEU A 485 -2.73 3.23 -38.68
N VAL A 486 -2.71 3.88 -37.52
CA VAL A 486 -1.48 4.16 -36.76
C VAL A 486 -1.40 3.19 -35.58
N PHE A 487 -0.31 2.44 -35.49
CA PHE A 487 0.05 1.59 -34.36
C PHE A 487 1.22 2.22 -33.61
N THR A 488 1.03 2.67 -32.38
CA THR A 488 2.06 3.42 -31.63
C THR A 488 2.25 2.91 -30.21
N ASP A 489 3.48 2.89 -29.71
CA ASP A 489 3.73 2.72 -28.28
C ASP A 489 3.39 3.99 -27.49
N VAL A 490 2.90 3.83 -26.25
CA VAL A 490 2.64 4.97 -25.34
C VAL A 490 3.94 5.60 -24.89
N MET A 491 4.90 4.78 -24.48
CA MET A 491 6.09 5.22 -23.76
C MET A 491 7.29 5.31 -24.69
N MET A 492 7.34 6.39 -25.46
CA MET A 492 8.50 6.71 -26.31
C MET A 492 9.35 7.81 -25.64
N PRO A 493 10.61 7.53 -25.25
CA PRO A 493 11.54 8.52 -24.71
C PRO A 493 11.99 9.53 -25.78
N GLY A 494 12.35 10.75 -25.37
CA GLY A 494 13.04 11.70 -26.25
C GLY A 494 12.20 12.81 -26.89
N GLY A 495 10.92 12.95 -26.51
CA GLY A 495 10.09 14.06 -26.97
C GLY A 495 8.59 13.75 -26.88
N MET A 496 7.99 13.45 -28.03
CA MET A 496 6.57 13.14 -28.18
C MET A 496 6.25 11.70 -27.79
N ASN A 497 5.35 11.52 -26.82
CA ASN A 497 4.84 10.21 -26.45
C ASN A 497 3.65 9.76 -27.35
N GLY A 498 3.27 8.48 -27.30
CA GLY A 498 2.26 7.92 -28.22
C GLY A 498 0.85 8.52 -28.07
N LEU A 499 0.54 9.02 -26.88
CA LEU A 499 -0.72 9.72 -26.62
C LEU A 499 -0.76 11.11 -27.26
N GLN A 500 0.34 11.86 -27.12
CA GLN A 500 0.51 13.16 -27.76
C GLN A 500 0.51 13.00 -29.29
N LEU A 501 1.16 11.95 -29.80
CA LEU A 501 1.09 11.59 -31.22
C LEU A 501 -0.36 11.32 -31.63
N ALA A 502 -1.10 10.53 -30.86
CA ALA A 502 -2.48 10.20 -31.19
C ALA A 502 -3.39 11.44 -31.31
N ASP A 503 -3.23 12.40 -30.39
CA ASP A 503 -3.95 13.67 -30.45
C ASP A 503 -3.56 14.51 -31.68
N GLN A 504 -2.27 14.53 -32.03
CA GLN A 504 -1.74 15.22 -33.20
C GLN A 504 -2.19 14.59 -34.53
N VAL A 505 -2.26 13.26 -34.61
CA VAL A 505 -2.79 12.54 -35.77
C VAL A 505 -4.27 12.84 -35.94
N ARG A 506 -5.06 12.79 -34.87
CA ARG A 506 -6.50 13.11 -34.91
C ARG A 506 -6.78 14.55 -35.37
N ALA A 507 -5.96 15.51 -34.93
CA ALA A 507 -6.08 16.90 -35.33
C ALA A 507 -5.77 17.11 -36.83
N ARG A 508 -4.78 16.40 -37.37
CA ARG A 508 -4.35 16.50 -38.78
C ARG A 508 -5.22 15.68 -39.74
N ARG A 509 -5.60 14.46 -39.35
CA ARG A 509 -6.35 13.49 -40.16
C ARG A 509 -7.52 12.91 -39.39
N PRO A 510 -8.65 13.65 -39.31
CA PRO A 510 -9.86 13.16 -38.68
C PRO A 510 -10.37 11.92 -39.44
N GLY A 511 -10.35 10.75 -38.79
CA GLY A 511 -10.81 9.48 -39.37
C GLY A 511 -9.75 8.39 -39.46
N THR A 512 -8.47 8.69 -39.27
CA THR A 512 -7.44 7.65 -39.16
C THR A 512 -7.57 6.91 -37.82
N PRO A 513 -7.83 5.59 -37.82
CA PRO A 513 -7.85 4.78 -36.60
C PRO A 513 -6.47 4.70 -35.95
N ILE A 514 -6.45 4.66 -34.62
CA ILE A 514 -5.21 4.65 -33.83
C ILE A 514 -5.29 3.51 -32.82
N LEU A 515 -4.41 2.53 -32.96
CA LEU A 515 -4.17 1.48 -31.99
C LEU A 515 -2.94 1.85 -31.18
N VAL A 516 -3.10 1.93 -29.87
CA VAL A 516 -2.00 2.22 -28.97
C VAL A 516 -1.57 0.94 -28.28
N THR A 517 -0.26 0.71 -28.16
CA THR A 517 0.27 -0.37 -27.33
C THR A 517 0.97 0.18 -26.11
N THR A 518 0.93 -0.57 -25.01
CA THR A 518 1.57 -0.18 -23.76
C THR A 518 1.77 -1.40 -22.88
N GLY A 519 2.87 -1.46 -22.12
CA GLY A 519 3.02 -2.42 -21.02
C GLY A 519 2.03 -2.18 -19.87
N TYR A 520 1.34 -1.05 -19.88
CA TYR A 520 0.46 -0.58 -18.80
C TYR A 520 -0.73 0.21 -19.37
N MET A 521 -1.89 -0.42 -19.52
CA MET A 521 -3.10 0.23 -20.06
C MET A 521 -3.69 1.30 -19.11
N ASP A 522 -3.27 1.30 -17.85
CA ASP A 522 -3.69 2.25 -16.80
C ASP A 522 -3.04 3.65 -16.91
N GLU A 523 -1.96 3.80 -17.68
CA GLU A 523 -1.24 5.08 -17.86
C GLU A 523 -1.88 5.98 -18.93
N LEU A 524 -2.86 5.47 -19.66
CA LEU A 524 -3.58 6.24 -20.66
C LEU A 524 -4.55 7.20 -19.95
N PRO A 525 -4.42 8.53 -20.14
CA PRO A 525 -5.43 9.47 -19.72
C PRO A 525 -6.77 8.99 -20.26
N ALA A 526 -7.82 9.05 -19.43
CA ALA A 526 -9.19 8.95 -19.91
C ALA A 526 -9.39 10.12 -20.90
N ALA A 527 -9.03 9.89 -22.16
CA ALA A 527 -9.02 10.91 -23.17
C ALA A 527 -10.45 11.44 -23.28
N ARG A 528 -10.58 12.73 -22.97
CA ARG A 528 -11.75 13.59 -23.10
C ARG A 528 -12.83 13.01 -24.02
N GLY A 529 -13.68 12.14 -23.49
CA GLY A 529 -14.90 11.65 -24.14
C GLY A 529 -14.81 10.64 -25.29
N GLN A 530 -13.65 10.07 -25.68
CA GLN A 530 -13.58 9.13 -26.83
C GLN A 530 -12.71 7.89 -26.56
N ARG A 531 -13.22 6.70 -26.93
CA ARG A 531 -12.58 5.38 -26.77
C ARG A 531 -11.21 5.35 -27.49
N LEU A 532 -10.13 5.10 -26.76
CA LEU A 532 -8.86 4.67 -27.33
C LEU A 532 -8.89 3.15 -27.51
N ASP A 533 -8.36 2.69 -28.64
CA ASP A 533 -8.07 1.28 -28.84
C ASP A 533 -6.67 0.96 -28.34
N VAL A 534 -6.57 -0.09 -27.54
CA VAL A 534 -5.36 -0.39 -26.77
C VAL A 534 -5.03 -1.88 -26.81
N LEU A 535 -3.74 -2.18 -26.94
CA LEU A 535 -3.15 -3.52 -26.91
C LEU A 535 -2.05 -3.61 -25.84
N GLY A 536 -2.21 -4.50 -24.86
CA GLY A 536 -1.25 -4.68 -23.78
C GLY A 536 0.03 -5.41 -24.22
N LYS A 537 1.21 -4.91 -23.82
CA LYS A 537 2.50 -5.62 -23.97
C LYS A 537 2.73 -6.58 -22.78
N PRO A 538 3.31 -7.78 -23.00
CA PRO A 538 3.63 -8.38 -24.29
C PRO A 538 2.38 -8.94 -24.97
N TYR A 539 2.27 -8.77 -26.29
CA TYR A 539 1.18 -9.29 -27.12
C TYR A 539 1.66 -10.38 -28.08
N ARG A 540 0.76 -11.28 -28.50
CA ARG A 540 1.01 -12.25 -29.56
C ARG A 540 0.63 -11.69 -30.92
N GLN A 541 1.12 -12.32 -32.00
CA GLN A 541 0.71 -11.95 -33.35
C GLN A 541 -0.81 -12.03 -33.52
N GLU A 542 -1.45 -13.09 -33.02
CA GLU A 542 -2.91 -13.25 -33.12
C GLU A 542 -3.69 -12.09 -32.47
N ASP A 543 -3.25 -11.62 -31.31
CA ASP A 543 -3.88 -10.52 -30.57
C ASP A 543 -3.77 -9.20 -31.33
N LEU A 544 -2.57 -8.90 -31.86
CA LEU A 544 -2.32 -7.72 -32.69
C LEU A 544 -3.21 -7.75 -33.95
N LEU A 545 -3.21 -8.86 -34.68
CA LEU A 545 -3.97 -9.00 -35.92
C LEU A 545 -5.48 -8.98 -35.69
N ALA A 546 -5.97 -9.56 -34.59
CA ALA A 546 -7.37 -9.48 -34.22
C ALA A 546 -7.77 -8.03 -33.93
N ARG A 547 -6.93 -7.29 -33.21
CA ARG A 547 -7.22 -5.90 -32.84
C ARG A 547 -7.14 -4.95 -34.03
N VAL A 548 -6.14 -5.11 -34.90
CA VAL A 548 -6.05 -4.36 -36.17
C VAL A 548 -7.28 -4.59 -37.04
N ARG A 549 -7.73 -5.84 -37.20
CA ARG A 549 -8.94 -6.17 -37.97
C ARG A 549 -10.22 -5.58 -37.38
N ALA A 550 -10.32 -5.50 -36.06
CA ALA A 550 -11.49 -4.92 -35.38
C ALA A 550 -11.58 -3.39 -35.55
N ILE A 551 -10.45 -2.72 -35.77
CA ILE A 551 -10.35 -1.25 -35.78
C ILE A 551 -10.37 -0.69 -37.21
N LEU A 552 -9.84 -1.43 -38.18
CA LEU A 552 -9.87 -1.02 -39.58
C LEU A 552 -11.34 -0.88 -40.03
N PRO A 553 -11.74 0.28 -40.58
CA PRO A 553 -13.10 0.50 -41.05
C PRO A 553 -13.41 -0.44 -42.23
N ALA A 554 -14.63 -0.98 -42.28
CA ALA A 554 -15.12 -1.70 -43.44
C ALA A 554 -15.13 -0.76 -44.65
N SER A 555 -14.29 -1.05 -45.64
CA SER A 555 -14.09 -0.27 -46.86
C SER A 555 -15.43 0.20 -47.45
N HIS A 556 -15.66 1.52 -47.46
CA HIS A 556 -16.74 2.13 -48.24
C HIS A 556 -16.34 2.08 -49.71
N GLY A 557 -16.89 1.11 -50.44
CA GLY A 557 -16.95 1.11 -51.90
C GLY A 557 -18.16 1.88 -52.39
#